data_AF-A0AAU6WTB7-F1
#
_entry.id   AF-A0AAU6WTB7-F1
#
_cell.length_a   1.000
_cell.length_b   1.000
_cell.length_c   1.000
_cell.angle_alpha   90.00
_cell.angle_beta   90.00
_cell.angle_gamma   90.00
#
_symmetry.space_group_name_H-M   'P 1'
#
loop_
_entity.id
_entity.type
_entity.pdbx_description
1 polymer ?
#
loop_
_entity_poly.entity_id
_entity_poly.type
_entity_poly.pdbx_seq_one_letter_code
_entity_poly.pdbx_strand_id
1 'polypeptide(L)'
;MMKHLIKRKEKAVMKYASLLMLLFSGAALAQTNLSTDKNFIYTKNCLDADCVKKSESVQYFDGLGRPVQSVAIKATPLGRDVVTPVEYNPLGKQVKDYLPIPQSGTTNGAFYDSPFDGVPAAYGTERIYSEKIYDNVYTDRIKQVVSIGTAWTQKPVSLGYDTNMDGEVKNTSSPQPGRKGEPIPRLP
;
A
#
# COMPACT_ATOMS: atom_id res chain seq x y z
N MET A 1 30.72 53.17 34.10
CA MET A 1 29.94 53.13 32.84
C MET A 1 30.14 51.83 32.04
N MET A 2 31.37 51.36 31.84
CA MET A 2 31.70 50.16 31.03
C MET A 2 31.02 48.85 31.48
N LYS A 3 30.97 48.58 32.80
CA LYS A 3 30.37 47.34 33.37
C LYS A 3 28.85 47.22 33.10
N HIS A 4 28.15 48.35 32.99
CA HIS A 4 26.71 48.36 32.69
C HIS A 4 26.41 48.02 31.22
N LEU A 5 27.32 48.35 30.29
CA LEU A 5 27.17 48.06 28.87
C LEU A 5 27.40 46.57 28.56
N ILE A 6 28.37 45.94 29.24
CA ILE A 6 28.68 44.50 29.11
C ILE A 6 27.50 43.66 29.58
N LYS A 7 26.93 43.96 30.76
CA LYS A 7 25.78 43.24 31.32
C LYS A 7 24.50 43.39 30.49
N ARG A 8 24.36 44.49 29.73
CA ARG A 8 23.26 44.70 28.76
C ARG A 8 23.42 43.84 27.51
N LYS A 9 24.65 43.70 26.99
CA LYS A 9 24.96 42.85 25.83
C LYS A 9 24.75 41.36 26.14
N GLU A 10 25.20 40.88 27.30
CA GLU A 10 25.00 39.48 27.73
C GLU A 10 23.52 39.12 27.90
N LYS A 11 22.72 40.01 28.49
CA LYS A 11 21.27 39.82 28.60
C LYS A 11 20.56 39.82 27.25
N ALA A 12 21.03 40.60 26.27
CA ALA A 12 20.50 40.59 24.92
C ALA A 12 20.86 39.28 24.20
N VAL A 13 22.13 38.84 24.28
CA VAL A 13 22.60 37.57 23.70
C VAL A 13 21.84 36.37 24.28
N MET A 14 21.63 36.33 25.60
CA MET A 14 20.82 35.30 26.25
C MET A 14 19.36 35.29 25.78
N LYS A 15 18.74 36.46 25.58
CA LYS A 15 17.38 36.57 25.04
C LYS A 15 17.26 36.05 23.61
N TYR A 16 18.23 36.38 22.75
CA TYR A 16 18.27 35.88 21.37
C TYR A 16 18.58 34.38 21.33
N ALA A 17 19.44 33.86 22.22
CA ALA A 17 19.72 32.43 22.34
C ALA A 17 18.49 31.63 22.81
N SER A 18 17.70 32.17 23.76
CA SER A 18 16.43 31.55 24.19
C SER A 18 15.36 31.58 23.10
N LEU A 19 15.30 32.65 22.29
CA LEU A 19 14.38 32.72 21.14
C LEU A 19 14.77 31.71 20.03
N LEU A 20 16.07 31.50 19.80
CA LEU A 20 16.58 30.55 18.80
C LEU A 20 16.31 29.08 19.20
N MET A 21 16.45 28.74 20.47
CA MET A 21 16.11 27.41 21.01
C MET A 21 14.61 27.10 20.89
N LEU A 22 13.74 28.09 21.14
CA LEU A 22 12.28 27.92 21.02
C LEU A 22 11.84 27.68 19.56
N LEU A 23 12.54 28.30 18.59
CA LEU A 23 12.30 28.09 17.16
C LEU A 23 12.78 26.71 16.67
N PHE A 24 13.79 26.12 17.30
CA PHE A 24 14.28 24.78 16.95
C PHE A 24 13.39 23.65 17.54
N SER A 25 12.77 23.88 18.71
CA SER A 25 11.85 22.91 19.32
C SER A 25 10.47 22.85 18.64
N GLY A 26 10.08 23.89 17.89
CA GLY A 26 8.76 23.99 17.25
C GLY A 26 8.58 23.16 15.96
N ALA A 27 9.65 22.59 15.39
CA ALA A 27 9.58 21.87 14.11
C ALA A 27 9.39 20.34 14.25
N ALA A 28 9.35 19.80 15.48
CA ALA A 28 9.42 18.35 15.72
C ALA A 28 8.07 17.60 15.69
N LEU A 29 6.95 18.27 15.41
CA LEU A 29 5.65 17.63 15.36
C LEU A 29 5.17 17.51 13.91
N ALA A 30 5.22 16.27 13.40
CA ALA A 30 4.51 15.79 12.20
C ALA A 30 5.00 16.29 10.82
N GLN A 31 6.30 16.24 10.54
CA GLN A 31 6.79 16.32 9.16
C GLN A 31 6.70 14.94 8.48
N THR A 32 5.98 14.87 7.36
CA THR A 32 6.01 13.75 6.41
C THR A 32 7.24 13.88 5.53
N ASN A 33 7.93 12.78 5.23
CA ASN A 33 9.11 12.77 4.37
C ASN A 33 8.74 12.19 3.00
N LEU A 34 7.86 12.89 2.28
CA LEU A 34 7.33 12.43 0.99
C LEU A 34 8.40 12.52 -0.09
N SER A 35 8.49 11.50 -0.95
CA SER A 35 9.43 11.48 -2.07
C SER A 35 9.00 12.48 -3.14
N THR A 36 9.73 13.60 -3.23
CA THR A 36 9.40 14.74 -4.11
C THR A 36 9.76 14.51 -5.58
N ASP A 37 10.52 13.47 -5.89
CA ASP A 37 10.84 13.02 -7.25
C ASP A 37 9.76 12.10 -7.86
N LYS A 38 8.66 11.86 -7.13
CA LYS A 38 7.55 11.01 -7.55
C LYS A 38 6.23 11.78 -7.56
N ASN A 39 5.30 11.32 -8.37
CA ASN A 39 3.91 11.76 -8.30
C ASN A 39 3.22 11.04 -7.13
N PHE A 40 2.47 11.76 -6.29
CA PHE A 40 1.76 11.15 -5.18
C PHE A 40 0.47 11.89 -4.79
N ILE A 41 -0.41 11.16 -4.10
CA ILE A 41 -1.54 11.71 -3.33
C ILE A 41 -1.31 11.37 -1.86
N TYR A 42 -1.22 12.39 -1.02
CA TYR A 42 -1.14 12.23 0.44
C TYR A 42 -2.52 12.47 1.05
N THR A 43 -2.92 11.57 1.95
CA THR A 43 -4.20 11.63 2.67
C THR A 43 -3.93 11.66 4.17
N LYS A 44 -4.59 12.58 4.87
CA LYS A 44 -4.56 12.70 6.33
C LYS A 44 -5.97 12.81 6.86
N ASN A 45 -6.35 11.85 7.68
CA ASN A 45 -7.63 11.81 8.36
C ASN A 45 -7.41 12.09 9.84
N CYS A 46 -7.99 13.17 10.35
CA CYS A 46 -8.00 13.46 11.78
C CYS A 46 -9.09 12.64 12.46
N LEU A 47 -8.74 11.98 13.54
CA LEU A 47 -9.62 11.11 14.32
C LEU A 47 -10.11 11.76 15.61
N ASP A 48 -9.67 13.00 15.87
CA ASP A 48 -10.14 13.88 16.92
C ASP A 48 -10.17 15.34 16.42
N ALA A 49 -10.79 16.23 17.20
CA ALA A 49 -10.99 17.63 16.85
C ALA A 49 -9.66 18.40 16.69
N ASP A 50 -8.66 18.04 17.48
CA ASP A 50 -7.35 18.69 17.52
C ASP A 50 -6.35 18.06 16.53
N CYS A 51 -6.75 17.05 15.75
CA CYS A 51 -5.91 16.30 14.82
C CYS A 51 -4.66 15.65 15.46
N VAL A 52 -4.69 15.39 16.78
CA VAL A 52 -3.60 14.72 17.50
C VAL A 52 -3.62 13.23 17.16
N LYS A 53 -4.80 12.61 17.18
CA LYS A 53 -5.02 11.28 16.63
C LYS A 53 -5.29 11.41 15.15
N LYS A 54 -4.51 10.72 14.33
CA LYS A 54 -4.61 10.79 12.88
C LYS A 54 -4.23 9.46 12.24
N SER A 55 -4.78 9.24 11.05
CA SER A 55 -4.36 8.21 10.12
C SER A 55 -3.83 8.90 8.86
N GLU A 56 -2.68 8.44 8.38
CA GLU A 56 -1.97 9.06 7.27
C GLU A 56 -1.57 8.01 6.24
N SER A 57 -1.69 8.34 4.96
CA SER A 57 -1.27 7.46 3.87
C SER A 57 -0.78 8.25 2.66
N VAL A 58 0.03 7.59 1.83
CA VAL A 58 0.53 8.13 0.57
C VAL A 58 0.32 7.09 -0.52
N GLN A 59 -0.28 7.50 -1.64
CA GLN A 59 -0.33 6.69 -2.85
C GLN A 59 0.63 7.30 -3.86
N TYR A 60 1.66 6.56 -4.25
CA TYR A 60 2.60 6.93 -5.30
C TYR A 60 2.12 6.42 -6.66
N PHE A 61 2.46 7.19 -7.70
CA PHE A 61 2.08 6.95 -9.09
C PHE A 61 3.29 7.01 -10.02
N ASP A 62 3.23 6.27 -11.12
CA ASP A 62 4.18 6.42 -12.22
C ASP A 62 3.90 7.68 -13.08
N GLY A 63 4.69 7.89 -14.12
CA GLY A 63 4.52 9.02 -15.05
C GLY A 63 3.25 8.97 -15.90
N LEU A 64 2.52 7.86 -15.90
CA LEU A 64 1.23 7.68 -16.59
C LEU A 64 0.04 7.83 -15.62
N GLY A 65 0.29 8.09 -14.34
CA GLY A 65 -0.75 8.20 -13.32
C GLY A 65 -1.27 6.86 -12.80
N ARG A 66 -0.57 5.74 -13.06
CA ARG A 66 -0.94 4.43 -12.51
C ARG A 66 -0.34 4.27 -11.11
N PRO A 67 -1.09 3.74 -10.13
CA PRO A 67 -0.57 3.54 -8.77
C PRO A 67 0.55 2.50 -8.78
N VAL A 68 1.65 2.77 -8.09
CA VAL A 68 2.82 1.86 -8.00
C VAL A 68 3.15 1.43 -6.57
N GLN A 69 2.76 2.23 -5.58
CA GLN A 69 2.99 1.90 -4.17
C GLN A 69 2.06 2.69 -3.27
N SER A 70 1.41 2.01 -2.32
CA SER A 70 0.70 2.66 -1.21
C SER A 70 1.51 2.52 0.06
N VAL A 71 1.62 3.58 0.85
CA VAL A 71 2.28 3.60 2.16
C VAL A 71 1.28 4.08 3.20
N ALA A 72 0.88 3.21 4.12
CA ALA A 72 0.16 3.59 5.32
C ALA A 72 1.18 3.97 6.41
N ILE A 73 1.24 5.27 6.72
CA ILE A 73 2.29 5.84 7.57
C ILE A 73 2.02 5.47 9.04
N LYS A 74 3.02 4.86 9.70
CA LYS A 74 2.97 4.47 11.12
C LYS A 74 1.72 3.68 11.51
N ALA A 75 1.18 2.90 10.58
CA ALA A 75 -0.11 2.22 10.75
C ALA A 75 -0.06 1.00 11.68
N THR A 76 1.14 0.45 11.94
CA THR A 76 1.29 -0.66 12.90
C THR A 76 1.29 -0.16 14.35
N PRO A 77 0.96 -1.00 15.35
CA PRO A 77 1.03 -0.63 16.77
C PRO A 77 2.41 -0.14 17.25
N LEU A 78 3.47 -0.56 16.57
CA LEU A 78 4.85 -0.14 16.85
C LEU A 78 5.25 1.15 16.11
N GLY A 79 4.32 1.82 15.43
CA GLY A 79 4.59 3.05 14.68
C GLY A 79 5.44 2.82 13.43
N ARG A 80 5.34 1.65 12.81
CA ARG A 80 5.99 1.30 11.53
C ARG A 80 5.03 1.44 10.36
N ASP A 81 5.58 1.68 9.18
CA ASP A 81 4.80 1.82 7.96
C ASP A 81 4.32 0.46 7.45
N VAL A 82 3.22 0.46 6.71
CA VAL A 82 2.73 -0.71 5.96
C VAL A 82 2.67 -0.34 4.49
N VAL A 83 3.33 -1.13 3.64
CA VAL A 83 3.50 -0.82 2.23
C VAL A 83 2.82 -1.85 1.35
N THR A 84 2.01 -1.42 0.39
CA THR A 84 1.43 -2.30 -0.64
C THR A 84 2.00 -1.89 -2.00
N PRO A 85 2.94 -2.67 -2.57
CA PRO A 85 3.45 -2.42 -3.92
C PRO A 85 2.43 -2.83 -4.98
N VAL A 86 2.50 -2.17 -6.14
CA VAL A 86 1.74 -2.53 -7.34
C VAL A 86 2.70 -2.69 -8.50
N GLU A 87 2.65 -3.85 -9.14
CA GLU A 87 3.50 -4.17 -10.29
C GLU A 87 2.64 -4.40 -11.53
N TYR A 88 3.13 -3.87 -12.65
CA TYR A 88 2.52 -4.05 -13.96
C TYR A 88 3.42 -4.94 -14.81
N ASN A 89 2.81 -5.86 -15.54
CA ASN A 89 3.52 -6.62 -16.57
C ASN A 89 3.89 -5.72 -17.77
N PRO A 90 4.68 -6.21 -18.75
CA PRO A 90 5.06 -5.40 -19.92
C PRO A 90 3.88 -4.87 -20.77
N LEU A 91 2.70 -5.47 -20.64
CA LEU A 91 1.47 -5.02 -21.30
C LEU A 91 0.70 -3.97 -20.48
N GLY A 92 1.25 -3.53 -19.34
CA GLY A 92 0.65 -2.52 -18.47
C GLY A 92 -0.49 -3.04 -17.58
N LYS A 93 -0.63 -4.36 -17.40
CA LYS A 93 -1.68 -4.96 -16.56
C LYS A 93 -1.14 -5.29 -15.17
N GLN A 94 -1.93 -4.95 -14.15
CA GLN A 94 -1.72 -5.44 -12.79
C GLN A 94 -2.18 -6.89 -12.72
N VAL A 95 -1.21 -7.80 -12.84
CA VAL A 95 -1.45 -9.25 -12.79
C VAL A 95 -1.40 -9.80 -11.37
N LYS A 96 -0.72 -9.11 -10.45
CA LYS A 96 -0.53 -9.52 -9.07
C LYS A 96 -1.19 -8.54 -8.12
N ASP A 97 -1.88 -9.07 -7.12
CA ASP A 97 -2.48 -8.31 -6.03
C ASP A 97 -1.77 -8.73 -4.73
N TYR A 98 -0.88 -7.86 -4.23
CA TYR A 98 -0.01 -8.14 -3.07
C TYR A 98 -0.71 -7.86 -1.74
N LEU A 99 -0.38 -8.66 -0.72
CA LEU A 99 -0.70 -8.36 0.66
C LEU A 99 0.06 -7.11 1.16
N PRO A 100 -0.50 -6.34 2.10
CA PRO A 100 0.21 -5.22 2.72
C PRO A 100 1.43 -5.68 3.50
N ILE A 101 2.60 -5.11 3.26
CA ILE A 101 3.89 -5.54 3.83
C ILE A 101 4.29 -4.60 4.98
N PRO A 102 4.24 -5.04 6.25
CA PRO A 102 4.77 -4.27 7.37
C PRO A 102 6.27 -4.07 7.22
N GLN A 103 6.71 -2.82 7.35
CA GLN A 103 8.12 -2.46 7.26
C GLN A 103 8.80 -2.57 8.63
N SER A 104 10.13 -2.63 8.66
CA SER A 104 10.92 -2.70 9.90
C SER A 104 10.90 -1.40 10.71
N GLY A 105 10.59 -0.29 10.04
CA GLY A 105 10.51 1.05 10.64
C GLY A 105 9.52 1.94 9.89
N THR A 106 9.75 3.25 9.96
CA THR A 106 8.95 4.26 9.24
C THR A 106 9.89 5.15 8.43
N THR A 107 9.52 5.42 7.19
CA THR A 107 10.14 6.47 6.38
C THR A 107 9.37 7.78 6.49
N ASN A 108 8.35 7.85 7.35
CA ASN A 108 7.38 8.94 7.43
C ASN A 108 6.71 9.23 6.08
N GLY A 109 6.43 8.17 5.31
CA GLY A 109 5.71 8.25 4.03
C GLY A 109 6.57 8.37 2.78
N ALA A 110 7.91 8.28 2.88
CA ALA A 110 8.77 8.21 1.70
C ALA A 110 8.49 6.94 0.89
N PHE A 111 8.76 6.99 -0.41
CA PHE A 111 8.73 5.83 -1.29
C PHE A 111 9.75 4.78 -0.81
N TYR A 112 9.36 3.51 -0.85
CA TYR A 112 10.22 2.38 -0.54
C TYR A 112 10.74 1.76 -1.83
N ASP A 113 12.04 1.82 -2.08
CA ASP A 113 12.66 1.16 -3.25
C ASP A 113 12.67 -0.37 -3.11
N SER A 114 12.81 -0.87 -1.88
CA SER A 114 12.82 -2.31 -1.55
C SER A 114 11.68 -2.68 -0.59
N PRO A 115 10.40 -2.55 -0.99
CA PRO A 115 9.27 -2.80 -0.09
C PRO A 115 9.17 -4.27 0.35
N PHE A 116 9.78 -5.18 -0.43
CA PHE A 116 9.75 -6.62 -0.18
C PHE A 116 10.73 -7.08 0.93
N ASP A 117 11.63 -6.23 1.39
CA ASP A 117 12.57 -6.56 2.48
C ASP A 117 11.83 -6.88 3.80
N GLY A 118 10.60 -6.37 3.97
CA GLY A 118 9.74 -6.69 5.11
C GLY A 118 9.05 -8.07 5.04
N VAL A 119 9.03 -8.72 3.87
CA VAL A 119 8.28 -9.97 3.66
C VAL A 119 8.77 -11.11 4.54
N PRO A 120 10.09 -11.42 4.65
CA PRO A 120 10.54 -12.55 5.45
C PRO A 120 10.12 -12.47 6.92
N ALA A 121 10.10 -11.26 7.49
CA ALA A 121 9.70 -11.04 8.88
C ALA A 121 8.18 -11.16 9.09
N ALA A 122 7.37 -10.77 8.11
CA ALA A 122 5.90 -10.77 8.21
C ALA A 122 5.25 -12.09 7.76
N TYR A 123 5.83 -12.73 6.74
CA TYR A 123 5.21 -13.83 5.99
C TYR A 123 6.14 -15.03 5.77
N GLY A 124 7.40 -14.95 6.21
CA GLY A 124 8.39 -16.01 5.96
C GLY A 124 8.63 -16.23 4.46
N THR A 125 8.49 -17.47 4.01
CA THR A 125 8.67 -17.87 2.60
C THR A 125 7.35 -17.95 1.83
N GLU A 126 6.26 -17.41 2.38
CA GLU A 126 4.95 -17.51 1.74
C GLU A 126 4.83 -16.66 0.48
N ARG A 127 3.97 -17.12 -0.42
CA ARG A 127 3.57 -16.36 -1.60
C ARG A 127 2.51 -15.34 -1.19
N ILE A 128 2.89 -14.07 -1.13
CA ILE A 128 2.06 -12.98 -0.58
C ILE A 128 1.15 -12.27 -1.59
N TYR A 129 0.80 -12.92 -2.70
CA TYR A 129 -0.04 -12.31 -3.71
C TYR A 129 -0.91 -13.33 -4.43
N SER A 130 -2.09 -12.90 -4.85
CA SER A 130 -2.87 -13.60 -5.87
C SER A 130 -2.42 -13.15 -7.26
N GLU A 131 -2.57 -14.03 -8.25
CA GLU A 131 -2.16 -13.76 -9.62
C GLU A 131 -3.26 -14.10 -10.63
N LYS A 132 -3.52 -13.18 -11.55
CA LYS A 132 -4.43 -13.35 -12.68
C LYS A 132 -3.62 -13.78 -13.90
N ILE A 133 -3.97 -14.95 -14.44
CA ILE A 133 -3.40 -15.48 -15.68
C ILE A 133 -4.41 -15.21 -16.79
N TYR A 134 -4.01 -14.43 -17.79
CA TYR A 134 -4.85 -14.04 -18.91
C TYR A 134 -4.82 -15.08 -20.05
N ASP A 135 -5.84 -15.05 -20.89
CA ASP A 135 -5.89 -15.83 -22.12
C ASP A 135 -4.87 -15.31 -23.15
N ASN A 136 -4.24 -16.22 -23.89
CA ASN A 136 -3.20 -15.86 -24.85
C ASN A 136 -3.77 -15.23 -26.13
N VAL A 137 -5.02 -15.56 -26.49
CA VAL A 137 -5.69 -15.03 -27.69
C VAL A 137 -6.50 -13.80 -27.31
N TYR A 138 -7.26 -13.87 -26.22
CA TYR A 138 -8.07 -12.76 -25.70
C TYR A 138 -7.41 -12.15 -24.47
N THR A 139 -6.40 -11.31 -24.67
CA THR A 139 -5.48 -10.81 -23.63
C THR A 139 -6.13 -9.98 -22.50
N ASP A 140 -7.39 -9.59 -22.66
CA ASP A 140 -8.21 -8.93 -21.63
C ASP A 140 -9.03 -9.90 -20.77
N ARG A 141 -9.10 -11.17 -21.15
CA ARG A 141 -9.88 -12.21 -20.47
C ARG A 141 -9.02 -12.97 -19.47
N ILE A 142 -9.46 -13.05 -18.21
CA ILE A 142 -8.77 -13.83 -17.18
C ILE A 142 -9.10 -15.30 -17.37
N LYS A 143 -8.10 -16.13 -17.70
CA LYS A 143 -8.25 -17.58 -17.85
C LYS A 143 -8.23 -18.30 -16.49
N GLN A 144 -7.32 -17.88 -15.61
CA GLN A 144 -7.09 -18.51 -14.32
C GLN A 144 -6.75 -17.48 -13.25
N VAL A 145 -7.09 -17.81 -12.01
CA VAL A 145 -6.66 -17.06 -10.83
C VAL A 145 -5.93 -18.00 -9.87
N VAL A 146 -4.71 -17.64 -9.50
CA VAL A 146 -3.93 -18.30 -8.46
C VAL A 146 -4.15 -17.53 -7.16
N SER A 147 -4.63 -18.21 -6.12
CA SER A 147 -4.82 -17.61 -4.80
C SER A 147 -3.49 -17.34 -4.09
N ILE A 148 -3.57 -16.53 -3.04
CA ILE A 148 -2.45 -16.24 -2.13
C ILE A 148 -2.00 -17.52 -1.41
N GLY A 149 -0.72 -17.60 -1.05
CA GLY A 149 -0.12 -18.70 -0.31
C GLY A 149 0.55 -19.74 -1.20
N THR A 150 1.70 -20.27 -0.76
CA THR A 150 2.51 -21.23 -1.54
C THR A 150 1.72 -22.49 -1.91
N ALA A 151 0.92 -23.00 -0.98
CA ALA A 151 0.10 -24.20 -1.17
C ALA A 151 -0.93 -24.11 -2.32
N TRP A 152 -1.29 -22.89 -2.75
CA TRP A 152 -2.26 -22.65 -3.82
C TRP A 152 -1.64 -22.42 -5.20
N THR A 153 -0.30 -22.35 -5.28
CA THR A 153 0.42 -22.06 -6.53
C THR A 153 0.07 -23.05 -7.64
N GLN A 154 -0.10 -24.33 -7.31
CA GLN A 154 -0.45 -25.41 -8.26
C GLN A 154 -1.96 -25.71 -8.27
N LYS A 155 -2.79 -24.86 -7.67
CA LYS A 155 -4.23 -25.03 -7.54
C LYS A 155 -4.99 -23.81 -8.09
N PRO A 156 -4.77 -23.40 -9.35
CA PRO A 156 -5.46 -22.27 -9.94
C PRO A 156 -6.96 -22.57 -10.10
N VAL A 157 -7.78 -21.54 -9.91
CA VAL A 157 -9.20 -21.54 -10.28
C VAL A 157 -9.32 -21.13 -11.74
N SER A 158 -9.88 -21.99 -12.59
CA SER A 158 -10.14 -21.68 -14.00
C SER A 158 -11.48 -20.96 -14.17
N LEU A 159 -11.50 -19.98 -15.08
CA LEU A 159 -12.69 -19.23 -15.45
C LEU A 159 -13.09 -19.58 -16.89
N GLY A 160 -14.31 -20.11 -17.05
CA GLY A 160 -14.92 -20.38 -18.35
C GLY A 160 -15.77 -19.20 -18.82
N TYR A 161 -15.78 -18.95 -20.13
CA TYR A 161 -16.56 -17.91 -20.76
C TYR A 161 -17.34 -18.53 -21.91
N ASP A 162 -18.51 -19.06 -21.57
CA ASP A 162 -19.41 -19.68 -22.52
C ASP A 162 -20.58 -18.75 -22.82
N THR A 163 -21.13 -18.86 -24.03
CA THR A 163 -22.40 -18.23 -24.36
C THR A 163 -23.55 -19.19 -24.03
N ASN A 164 -24.74 -18.64 -23.81
CA ASN A 164 -25.97 -19.43 -23.81
C ASN A 164 -26.12 -20.14 -25.16
N MET A 165 -26.63 -21.37 -25.13
CA MET A 165 -27.06 -22.09 -26.32
C MET A 165 -28.58 -22.08 -26.40
N ASP A 166 -29.14 -22.41 -27.55
CA ASP A 166 -30.60 -22.49 -27.71
C ASP A 166 -31.18 -23.49 -26.69
N GLY A 167 -32.13 -23.01 -25.88
CA GLY A 167 -32.72 -23.76 -24.76
C GLY A 167 -31.89 -23.86 -23.47
N GLU A 168 -30.72 -23.21 -23.36
CA GLU A 168 -29.90 -23.20 -22.13
C GLU A 168 -29.62 -21.77 -21.63
N VAL A 169 -29.89 -21.52 -20.34
CA VAL A 169 -29.44 -20.29 -19.65
C VAL A 169 -28.39 -20.69 -18.62
N LYS A 170 -27.13 -20.28 -18.83
CA LYS A 170 -26.06 -20.48 -17.85
C LYS A 170 -26.15 -19.42 -16.76
N ASN A 171 -26.36 -19.85 -15.51
CA ASN A 171 -26.32 -18.97 -14.35
C ASN A 171 -24.85 -18.63 -14.02
N THR A 172 -24.39 -17.45 -14.40
CA THR A 172 -23.04 -16.97 -14.07
C THR A 172 -22.98 -16.46 -12.63
N SER A 173 -23.14 -17.34 -11.64
CA SER A 173 -22.82 -16.99 -10.26
C SER A 173 -21.31 -17.10 -10.04
N SER A 174 -20.76 -16.07 -9.39
CA SER A 174 -19.36 -15.89 -8.96
C SER A 174 -18.59 -17.19 -8.65
N PRO A 175 -17.27 -17.27 -8.92
CA PRO A 175 -16.50 -18.51 -8.76
C PRO A 175 -16.59 -19.05 -7.33
N GLN A 176 -17.36 -20.11 -7.12
CA GLN A 176 -17.30 -20.89 -5.89
C GLN A 176 -16.18 -21.92 -6.00
N PRO A 177 -15.28 -22.02 -5.01
CA PRO A 177 -14.24 -23.04 -5.03
C PRO A 177 -14.85 -24.44 -4.93
N GLY A 178 -14.63 -25.26 -5.95
CA GLY A 178 -14.64 -26.72 -5.82
C GLY A 178 -16.00 -27.42 -5.81
N ARG A 179 -16.73 -27.42 -6.94
CA ARG A 179 -17.64 -28.52 -7.25
C ARG A 179 -17.47 -28.96 -8.70
N LYS A 180 -16.81 -30.10 -8.90
CA LYS A 180 -16.78 -30.79 -10.19
C LYS A 180 -18.22 -31.09 -10.59
N GLY A 181 -18.55 -30.80 -11.85
CA GLY A 181 -19.88 -30.98 -12.41
C GLY A 181 -20.37 -32.40 -12.22
N GLU A 182 -21.39 -32.53 -11.38
CA GLU A 182 -22.25 -33.70 -11.31
C GLU A 182 -23.57 -33.29 -11.99
N PRO A 183 -24.06 -34.05 -12.99
CA PRO A 183 -25.31 -33.71 -13.66
C PRO A 183 -26.45 -33.71 -12.65
N ILE A 184 -27.23 -32.64 -12.60
CA ILE A 184 -28.47 -32.57 -11.82
C ILE A 184 -29.45 -33.58 -12.44
N PRO A 185 -29.92 -34.60 -11.71
CA PRO A 185 -30.92 -35.51 -12.24
C PRO A 185 -32.22 -34.73 -12.50
N ARG A 186 -32.76 -34.86 -13.71
CA ARG A 186 -34.13 -34.43 -14.00
C ARG A 186 -35.08 -35.28 -13.15
N LEU A 187 -35.81 -34.62 -12.25
CA LEU A 187 -36.95 -35.22 -11.58
C LEU A 187 -38.05 -35.51 -12.63
N PRO A 188 -38.86 -36.57 -12.41
CA PRO A 188 -39.83 -37.08 -13.38
C PRO A 188 -40.91 -36.07 -13.76
#